data_AF-A0A5B6X0R2-F1
#
_entry.id   AF-A0A5B6X0R2-F1
#
_cell.length_a   1.000
_cell.length_b   1.000
_cell.length_c   1.000
_cell.angle_alpha   90.00
_cell.angle_beta   90.00
_cell.angle_gamma   90.00
#
_symmetry.space_group_name_H-M   'P 1'
#
loop_
_entity.id
_entity.type
_entity.pdbx_description
1 polymer ?
#
loop_
_entity_poly.entity_id
_entity_poly.type
_entity_poly.pdbx_seq_one_letter_code
_entity_poly.pdbx_strand_id
1 'polypeptide(L)'
;MALLKASVLNGRKEVEDINNTSIMLIPKVNDPDSMSQFRPISVCNVVYKIISKVVVNRFRTVLTIVLMKHKWHLFRVLHSLKQKRDGPQGHFALKLDISKAYDRME
;
A
#
# COMPACT_ATOMS: atom_id res chain seq x y z
N MET A 1 23.09 -16.38 -14.25
CA MET A 1 22.02 -15.47 -13.78
C MET A 1 21.06 -14.98 -14.89
N ALA A 2 21.52 -14.82 -16.15
CA ALA A 2 20.64 -14.44 -17.27
C ALA A 2 19.69 -15.56 -17.74
N LEU A 3 20.13 -16.82 -17.72
CA LEU A 3 19.32 -17.98 -18.15
C LEU A 3 18.13 -18.29 -17.23
N LEU A 4 18.19 -17.91 -15.95
CA LEU A 4 17.09 -18.11 -15.01
C LEU A 4 15.90 -17.17 -15.30
N LYS A 5 16.15 -16.01 -15.94
CA LYS A 5 15.13 -14.98 -16.18
C LYS A 5 14.17 -15.36 -17.31
N ALA A 6 14.67 -16.03 -18.36
CA ALA A 6 13.86 -16.42 -19.50
C ALA A 6 12.93 -17.60 -19.19
N SER A 7 13.41 -18.59 -18.43
CA SER A 7 12.65 -19.82 -18.15
C SER A 7 11.42 -19.59 -17.26
N VAL A 8 11.50 -18.64 -16.34
CA VAL A 8 10.38 -18.25 -15.46
C VAL A 8 9.29 -17.51 -16.24
N LEU A 9 9.68 -16.58 -17.10
CA LEU A 9 8.72 -15.83 -17.93
C LEU A 9 8.07 -16.69 -19.01
N ASN A 10 8.73 -17.78 -19.41
CA ASN A 10 8.25 -18.74 -20.40
C ASN A 10 7.48 -19.93 -19.79
N GLY A 11 7.13 -19.90 -18.50
CA GLY A 11 6.29 -20.91 -17.84
C GLY A 11 6.96 -22.29 -17.67
N ARG A 12 8.29 -22.38 -17.72
CA ARG A 12 9.04 -23.66 -17.68
C ARG A 12 9.59 -24.02 -16.29
N LYS A 13 9.36 -23.20 -15.26
CA LYS A 13 9.78 -23.46 -13.87
C LYS A 13 8.63 -23.12 -12.92
N GLU A 14 8.36 -23.98 -11.95
CA GLU A 14 7.32 -23.77 -10.93
C GLU A 14 7.57 -22.48 -10.16
N VAL A 15 6.50 -21.72 -9.93
CA VAL A 15 6.51 -20.40 -9.28
C VAL A 15 6.84 -20.53 -7.78
N GLU A 16 6.79 -21.74 -7.24
CA GLU A 16 7.04 -22.06 -5.83
C GLU A 16 8.45 -21.66 -5.37
N ASP A 17 9.48 -21.91 -6.17
CA ASP A 17 10.87 -21.50 -5.87
C ASP A 17 11.04 -19.97 -5.73
N ILE A 18 10.16 -19.20 -6.37
CA ILE A 18 10.26 -17.74 -6.53
C ILE A 18 9.43 -17.01 -5.47
N ASN A 19 8.38 -17.66 -4.96
CA ASN A 19 7.45 -17.14 -3.96
C ASN A 19 7.98 -17.24 -2.52
N ASN A 20 9.21 -17.70 -2.33
CA ASN A 20 9.88 -17.64 -1.03
C ASN A 20 10.00 -16.18 -0.57
N THR A 21 9.25 -15.83 0.46
CA THR A 21 9.26 -14.51 1.10
C THR A 21 10.03 -14.62 2.41
N SER A 22 11.04 -13.77 2.57
CA SER A 22 11.80 -13.69 3.82
C SER A 22 11.25 -12.56 4.67
N ILE A 23 11.01 -12.80 5.96
CA ILE A 23 10.52 -11.77 6.88
C ILE A 23 11.72 -11.09 7.52
N MET A 24 11.89 -9.80 7.26
CA MET A 24 12.87 -8.95 7.90
C MET A 24 12.21 -8.11 8.99
N LEU A 25 12.77 -8.08 10.20
CA LEU A 25 12.28 -7.26 11.30
C LEU A 25 13.03 -5.92 11.31
N ILE A 26 12.29 -4.80 11.20
CA ILE A 26 12.85 -3.45 11.33
C ILE A 26 12.45 -2.87 12.70
N PRO A 27 13.40 -2.42 13.54
CA PRO A 27 13.09 -1.80 14.82
C PRO A 27 12.36 -0.46 14.63
N LYS A 28 11.34 -0.19 15.44
CA LYS A 28 10.59 1.08 15.44
C LYS A 28 11.22 2.15 16.33
N VAL A 29 12.05 1.74 17.30
CA VAL A 29 12.66 2.58 18.34
C VAL A 29 14.14 2.22 18.48
N ASN A 30 14.95 3.16 18.99
CA ASN A 30 16.33 2.88 19.38
C ASN A 30 16.28 1.95 20.61
N ASP A 31 16.98 0.82 20.54
CA ASP A 31 17.02 -0.25 21.56
C ASP A 31 15.66 -0.93 21.85
N PRO A 32 15.23 -1.86 20.97
CA PRO A 32 13.97 -2.58 21.16
C PRO A 32 14.10 -3.72 22.18
N ASP A 33 13.34 -3.64 23.28
CA ASP A 33 13.26 -4.67 24.33
C ASP A 33 12.16 -5.71 24.08
N SER A 34 11.18 -5.41 23.21
CA SER A 34 10.01 -6.28 22.96
C SER A 34 9.78 -6.54 21.48
N MET A 35 9.37 -7.77 21.13
CA MET A 35 9.00 -8.16 19.75
C MET A 35 7.92 -7.27 19.13
N SER A 36 7.06 -6.63 19.95
CA SER A 36 6.03 -5.69 19.51
C SER A 36 6.59 -4.37 18.91
N GLN A 37 7.84 -4.04 19.25
CA GLN A 37 8.56 -2.85 18.80
C GLN A 37 9.24 -3.06 17.44
N PHE A 38 9.15 -4.26 16.87
CA PHE A 38 9.58 -4.52 15.50
C PHE A 38 8.41 -4.38 14.52
N ARG A 39 8.73 -3.93 13.31
CA ARG A 39 7.84 -3.97 12.15
C ARG A 39 8.33 -5.09 11.23
N PRO A 40 7.55 -6.18 11.04
CA PRO A 40 7.89 -7.19 10.05
C PRO A 40 7.70 -6.62 8.65
N ILE A 41 8.67 -6.88 7.77
CA ILE A 41 8.62 -6.58 6.34
C ILE A 41 8.88 -7.86 5.58
N SER A 42 7.90 -8.29 4.79
CA SER A 42 8.06 -9.41 3.87
C SER A 42 8.88 -8.94 2.66
N VAL A 43 10.14 -9.38 2.58
CA VAL A 43 11.01 -9.15 1.45
C VAL A 43 10.80 -10.28 0.45
N CYS A 44 10.19 -9.94 -0.68
CA CYS A 44 10.01 -10.83 -1.82
C CYS A 44 11.17 -10.74 -2.82
N ASN A 45 11.31 -11.76 -3.66
CA ASN A 45 12.30 -11.83 -4.73
C ASN A 45 12.19 -10.62 -5.69
N VAL A 46 13.30 -10.15 -6.24
CA VAL A 46 13.38 -9.00 -7.18
C VAL A 46 12.47 -9.22 -8.40
N VAL A 47 12.34 -10.46 -8.88
CA VAL A 47 11.43 -10.81 -9.98
C VAL A 47 9.97 -10.50 -9.63
N TYR A 48 9.52 -10.86 -8.43
CA TYR A 48 8.18 -10.54 -7.93
C TYR A 48 7.97 -9.03 -7.82
N LYS A 49 8.98 -8.28 -7.35
CA LYS A 49 8.92 -6.81 -7.30
C LYS A 49 8.77 -6.18 -8.69
N ILE A 50 9.41 -6.72 -9.72
CA ILE A 50 9.29 -6.23 -11.10
C ILE A 50 7.87 -6.49 -11.62
N ILE A 51 7.35 -7.71 -11.45
CA ILE A 51 6.00 -8.07 -11.88
C ILE A 51 4.96 -7.18 -11.17
N SER A 52 5.06 -7.06 -9.84
CA SER A 52 4.19 -6.21 -9.04
C SER A 52 4.22 -4.75 -9.51
N LYS A 53 5.40 -4.19 -9.80
CA LYS A 53 5.52 -2.82 -10.36
C LYS A 53 4.83 -2.67 -11.72
N VAL A 54 4.96 -3.65 -12.61
CA VAL A 54 4.28 -3.63 -13.92
C VAL A 54 2.76 -3.65 -13.74
N VAL A 55 2.26 -4.50 -12.86
CA VAL A 55 0.83 -4.59 -12.52
C VAL A 55 0.33 -3.28 -11.93
N VAL A 56 1.01 -2.74 -10.91
CA VAL A 56 0.67 -1.44 -10.29
C VAL A 56 0.68 -0.32 -11.32
N ASN A 57 1.64 -0.29 -12.24
CA ASN A 57 1.71 0.74 -13.27
C ASN A 57 0.50 0.67 -14.24
N ARG A 58 0.02 -0.54 -14.55
CA ARG A 58 -1.22 -0.73 -15.34
C ARG A 58 -2.46 -0.30 -14.56
N PHE A 59 -2.56 -0.68 -13.28
CA PHE A 59 -3.67 -0.29 -12.41
C PHE A 59 -3.71 1.22 -12.14
N ARG A 60 -2.56 1.89 -12.10
CA ARG A 60 -2.47 3.33 -11.85
C ARG A 60 -3.34 4.14 -12.80
N THR A 61 -3.40 3.78 -14.08
CA THR A 61 -4.23 4.46 -15.07
C THR A 61 -5.72 4.37 -14.73
N VAL A 62 -6.19 3.16 -14.42
CA VAL A 62 -7.60 2.92 -14.04
C VAL A 62 -7.95 3.62 -12.73
N LEU A 63 -7.07 3.49 -11.72
CA LEU A 63 -7.25 4.13 -10.42
C LEU A 63 -7.28 5.66 -10.57
N THR A 64 -6.47 6.23 -11.46
CA THR A 64 -6.47 7.67 -11.71
C THR A 64 -7.81 8.14 -12.29
N ILE A 65 -8.40 7.40 -13.22
CA ILE A 65 -9.71 7.73 -13.80
C ILE A 65 -10.82 7.70 -12.72
N VAL A 66 -10.83 6.67 -11.87
CA VAL A 66 -11.82 6.55 -10.79
C VAL A 66 -11.62 7.65 -9.75
N LEU A 67 -10.39 7.86 -9.29
CA LEU A 67 -10.09 8.88 -8.29
C LEU A 67 -10.32 10.30 -8.82
N MET A 68 -10.09 10.57 -10.10
CA MET A 68 -10.38 11.89 -10.70
C MET A 68 -11.82 12.31 -10.49
N LYS A 69 -12.78 11.39 -10.64
CA LYS A 69 -14.21 11.66 -10.39
C LYS A 69 -14.46 12.05 -8.93
N HIS A 70 -13.86 11.35 -7.98
CA HIS A 70 -14.10 11.58 -6.56
C HIS A 70 -13.23 12.69 -5.95
N LYS A 71 -12.11 13.07 -6.59
CA LYS A 71 -11.20 14.13 -6.12
C LYS A 71 -11.90 15.48 -6.02
N TRP A 72 -12.72 15.84 -7.00
CA TRP A 72 -13.46 17.10 -6.96
C TRP A 72 -14.50 17.14 -5.85
N HIS A 73 -15.17 16.01 -5.60
CA HIS A 73 -16.09 15.86 -4.46
C HIS A 73 -15.35 16.00 -3.12
N LEU A 74 -14.18 15.38 -2.96
CA LEU A 74 -13.37 15.48 -1.75
C LEU A 74 -12.90 16.93 -1.52
N PHE A 75 -12.42 17.60 -2.56
CA PHE A 75 -12.01 19.01 -2.48
C PHE A 75 -13.17 19.92 -2.05
N ARG A 76 -14.36 19.70 -2.61
CA ARG A 76 -15.57 20.44 -2.25
C ARG A 76 -15.98 20.23 -0.80
N VAL A 77 -15.91 18.99 -0.31
CA VAL A 77 -16.22 18.67 1.09
C VAL A 77 -15.21 19.33 2.04
N LEU A 78 -13.90 19.23 1.76
CA LEU A 78 -12.86 19.87 2.56
C LEU A 78 -13.02 21.40 2.59
N HIS A 79 -13.33 22.00 1.44
CA HIS A 79 -13.57 23.44 1.34
C HIS A 79 -14.80 23.86 2.15
N SER A 80 -15.90 23.11 2.05
CA SER A 80 -17.11 23.36 2.83
C SER A 80 -16.85 23.25 4.33
N LEU A 81 -16.08 22.25 4.77
CA LEU A 81 -15.67 22.09 6.17
C LEU A 81 -14.80 23.25 6.66
N LYS A 82 -13.94 23.82 5.81
CA LYS A 82 -13.14 25.00 6.17
C LYS A 82 -13.98 26.26 6.33
N GLN A 83 -14.91 26.53 5.41
CA GLN A 83 -15.79 27.71 5.49
C GLN A 83 -16.76 27.65 6.66
N LYS A 84 -17.10 26.44 7.10
CA LYS A 84 -18.02 26.18 8.21
C LYS A 84 -17.33 26.09 9.57
N ARG A 85 -16.03 26.42 9.67
CA ARG A 85 -15.32 26.44 10.97
C ARG A 85 -15.78 27.58 11.87
N ASP A 86 -16.01 28.76 11.30
CA ASP A 86 -16.24 30.01 12.05
C ASP A 86 -17.68 30.54 11.88
N GLY A 87 -18.63 29.63 11.61
CA GLY A 87 -20.04 29.96 11.41
C GLY A 87 -20.83 30.02 12.71
N PRO A 88 -21.98 30.71 12.73
CA PRO A 88 -22.86 30.80 13.90
C PRO A 88 -23.52 29.45 14.27
N GLN A 89 -23.49 28.46 13.36
CA GLN A 89 -23.91 27.09 13.62
C GLN A 89 -22.69 26.19 13.83
N GLY A 90 -22.67 25.43 14.93
CA GLY A 90 -21.62 24.46 15.21
C GLY A 90 -21.70 23.25 14.27
N HIS A 91 -20.57 22.88 13.66
CA HIS A 91 -20.44 21.71 12.82
C HIS A 91 -19.47 20.70 13.44
N PHE A 92 -19.76 19.40 13.35
CA PHE A 92 -18.91 18.33 13.83
C PHE A 92 -18.36 17.50 12.68
N ALA A 93 -17.10 17.06 12.78
CA ALA A 93 -16.46 16.18 11.81
C ALA A 93 -15.95 14.92 12.53
N LEU A 94 -16.34 13.76 12.03
CA LEU A 94 -15.85 12.48 12.53
C LEU A 94 -14.67 12.00 11.68
N LYS A 95 -13.49 11.90 12.29
CA LYS A 95 -12.30 11.32 11.65
C LYS A 95 -12.21 9.85 12.05
N LEU A 96 -12.34 8.96 11.07
CA LEU A 96 -12.13 7.52 11.24
C LEU A 96 -10.70 7.17 10.81
N ASP A 97 -9.92 6.59 11.72
CA ASP A 97 -8.57 6.10 11.45
C ASP A 97 -8.58 4.56 11.43
N ILE A 98 -8.01 3.97 10.38
CA ILE A 98 -7.98 2.51 10.22
C ILE A 98 -6.62 1.99 10.66
N SER A 99 -6.58 1.34 11.83
CA SER A 99 -5.35 0.71 12.31
C SER A 99 -4.97 -0.48 11.44
N LYS A 100 -3.70 -0.53 11.01
CA LYS A 100 -3.13 -1.66 10.24
C LYS A 100 -3.98 -2.07 9.02
N ALA A 101 -4.36 -1.08 8.20
CA ALA A 101 -5.26 -1.30 7.06
C ALA A 101 -4.83 -2.44 6.11
N TYR A 102 -3.52 -2.62 5.91
CA TYR A 102 -3.00 -3.69 5.03
C TYR A 102 -3.07 -5.09 5.67
N ASP A 103 -2.86 -5.19 6.99
CA ASP A 103 -2.94 -6.47 7.70
C ASP A 103 -4.37 -7.01 7.78
N ARG A 104 -5.37 -6.14 7.51
CA ARG A 104 -6.81 -6.43 7.56
C ARG A 104 -7.44 -6.68 6.20
N MET A 105 -6.65 -6.71 5.11
CA MET A 105 -7.16 -7.08 3.79
C MET A 105 -7.24 -8.61 3.71
N GLU A 106 -8.47 -9.14 3.70
CA GLU A 106 -8.78 -10.55 3.40
C GLU A 106 -8.72 -10.84 1.90
#